data_AF-A0A9D6LKA2-F1
#
_entry.id   AF-A0A9D6LKA2-F1
#
_cell.length_a   1.000
_cell.length_b   1.000
_cell.length_c   1.000
_cell.angle_alpha   90.00
_cell.angle_beta   90.00
_cell.angle_gamma   90.00
#
_symmetry.space_group_name_H-M   'P 1'
#
loop_
_entity.id
_entity.type
_entity.pdbx_description
1 polymer ?
#
loop_
_entity_poly.entity_id
_entity_poly.type
_entity_poly.pdbx_seq_one_letter_code
_entity_poly.pdbx_strand_id
1 'polypeptide(L)' 'MNRSEQIENCLRAALAPQKIEIRDDSRQHAGHEGAKSGGGQFANTNVSSRFQGKNSVQRHQM' A
#
# COMPACT_ATOMS: atom_id res chain seq x y z
N MET A 1 -3.85 -7.51 -14.07
CA MET A 1 -3.54 -7.19 -12.67
C MET A 1 -3.21 -5.71 -12.59
N ASN A 2 -3.99 -4.92 -11.85
CA ASN A 2 -3.75 -3.50 -11.64
C ASN A 2 -2.69 -3.29 -10.55
N ARG A 3 -2.22 -2.04 -10.39
CA ARG A 3 -1.13 -1.73 -9.46
C ARG A 3 -1.48 -2.02 -8.00
N SER A 4 -2.73 -1.77 -7.59
CA SER A 4 -3.21 -2.09 -6.24
C SER A 4 -3.14 -3.58 -5.94
N GLU A 5 -3.56 -4.43 -6.88
CA GLU A 5 -3.50 -5.89 -6.75
C GLU A 5 -2.05 -6.40 -6.60
N GLN A 6 -1.11 -5.78 -7.33
CA GLN A 6 0.32 -6.10 -7.19
C GLN A 6 0.84 -5.75 -5.79
N ILE A 7 0.49 -4.55 -5.28
CA ILE A 7 0.89 -4.12 -3.94
C ILE A 7 0.29 -5.05 -2.89
N GLU A 8 -0.99 -5.42 -3.02
CA GLU A 8 -1.64 -6.33 -2.09
C GLU A 8 -0.93 -7.68 -2.04
N ASN A 9 -0.63 -8.27 -3.20
CA ASN A 9 0.05 -9.55 -3.27
C ASN A 9 1.44 -9.52 -2.65
N CYS A 10 2.24 -8.48 -2.93
CA CYS A 10 3.55 -8.33 -2.32
C CYS A 10 3.46 -8.22 -0.79
N LEU A 11 2.53 -7.39 -0.28
CA LEU A 11 2.34 -7.21 1.15
C LEU A 11 1.79 -8.47 1.83
N ARG A 12 0.91 -9.22 1.16
CA ARG A 12 0.42 -10.51 1.67
C ARG A 12 1.53 -11.53 1.80
N ALA A 13 2.41 -11.63 0.79
CA ALA A 13 3.54 -12.54 0.81
C ALA A 13 4.57 -12.18 1.89
N ALA A 14 4.93 -10.89 2.02
CA ALA A 14 5.95 -10.45 2.96
C ALA A 14 5.46 -10.42 4.43
N LEU A 15 4.25 -9.92 4.66
CA LEU A 15 3.78 -9.56 6.01
C LEU A 15 2.75 -10.53 6.57
N ALA A 16 2.19 -11.44 5.75
CA ALA A 16 1.12 -12.37 6.14
C ALA A 16 0.03 -11.68 7.02
N PRO A 17 -0.56 -10.57 6.55
CA PRO A 17 -1.44 -9.75 7.35
C PRO A 17 -2.77 -10.46 7.65
N GLN A 18 -3.28 -10.30 8.86
CA GLN A 18 -4.65 -10.69 9.19
C GLN A 18 -5.67 -9.82 8.46
N LYS A 19 -5.35 -8.54 8.20
CA LYS A 19 -6.18 -7.63 7.43
C LYS A 19 -5.30 -6.70 6.60
N ILE A 20 -5.67 -6.49 5.34
CA ILE A 20 -5.06 -5.52 4.45
C ILE A 20 -6.13 -4.77 3.67
N GLU A 21 -5.96 -3.46 3.56
CA GLU A 21 -6.78 -2.58 2.73
C GLU A 21 -5.83 -1.68 1.93
N ILE A 22 -6.08 -1.54 0.62
CA ILE A 22 -5.33 -0.65 -0.26
C ILE A 22 -6.30 0.35 -0.86
N ARG A 23 -5.96 1.63 -0.73
CA ARG A 23 -6.70 2.75 -1.32
C ARG A 23 -5.82 3.43 -2.36
N ASP A 24 -6.33 3.52 -3.57
CA ASP A 24 -5.71 4.27 -4.66
C ASP A 24 -6.13 5.75 -4.56
N ASP A 25 -5.19 6.59 -4.12
CA ASP A 25 -5.37 8.04 -3.95
C ASP A 25 -4.86 8.84 -5.17
N SER A 26 -4.46 8.15 -6.24
CA SER A 26 -3.88 8.78 -7.44
C SER A 26 -4.77 9.81 -8.12
N ARG A 27 -6.09 9.74 -7.92
CA ARG A 27 -7.07 10.68 -8.50
C ARG A 27 -7.05 12.07 -7.86
N GLN A 28 -6.39 12.25 -6.71
CA GLN A 28 -6.29 13.57 -6.06
C GLN A 28 -5.44 14.57 -6.87
N HIS A 29 -4.73 14.13 -7.93
CA HIS A 29 -3.91 14.97 -8.82
C HIS A 29 -4.40 15.02 -10.27
N ALA A 30 -5.70 14.77 -10.53
CA ALA A 30 -6.27 14.64 -11.89
C ALA A 30 -6.14 15.87 -12.82
N GLY A 31 -5.47 16.96 -12.40
CA GLY A 31 -5.19 18.15 -13.20
C GLY A 31 -3.86 18.14 -13.99
N HIS A 32 -2.98 17.15 -13.80
CA HIS A 32 -1.72 17.04 -14.55
C HIS A 32 -1.73 15.84 -15.51
N GLU A 33 -1.26 16.05 -16.75
CA GLU A 33 -1.15 15.03 -17.81
C GLU A 33 -0.50 13.71 -17.34
N GLY A 34 0.44 13.76 -16.37
CA GLY A 34 1.12 12.59 -15.80
C GLY A 34 0.29 11.73 -14.82
N ALA A 35 -0.86 12.22 -14.34
CA ALA A 35 -1.73 11.52 -13.39
C ALA A 35 -2.96 10.85 -14.07
N LYS A 36 -3.13 11.04 -15.39
CA LYS A 36 -4.31 10.57 -16.16
C LYS A 36 -4.54 9.06 -16.09
N SER A 37 -3.50 8.27 -15.87
CA SER A 37 -3.59 6.81 -15.79
C SER A 37 -3.91 6.26 -14.40
N GLY A 38 -3.94 7.12 -13.36
CA GLY A 38 -3.95 6.69 -11.96
C GLY A 38 -2.66 5.98 -11.54
N GLY A 39 -2.61 5.49 -10.30
CA GLY A 39 -1.54 4.67 -9.75
C GLY A 39 -0.26 5.37 -9.27
N GLY A 40 -0.29 6.68 -9.04
CA GLY A 40 0.86 7.43 -8.48
C GLY A 40 0.96 7.45 -6.95
N GLN A 41 -0.17 7.31 -6.25
CA GLN A 41 -0.23 7.39 -4.79
C GLN A 41 -1.18 6.33 -4.22
N PHE A 42 -0.70 5.57 -3.24
CA PHE A 42 -1.48 4.55 -2.56
C PHE A 42 -1.35 4.71 -1.05
N ALA A 43 -2.46 4.61 -0.35
CA ALA A 43 -2.49 4.40 1.08
C ALA A 43 -2.79 2.91 1.35
N ASN A 44 -2.15 2.33 2.35
CA ASN A 44 -2.47 0.98 2.81
C ASN A 44 -2.66 0.94 4.32
N THR A 45 -3.58 0.10 4.77
CA THR A 45 -3.75 -0.26 6.17
C THR A 45 -3.45 -1.74 6.31
N ASN A 46 -2.48 -2.09 7.15
CA ASN A 46 -2.03 -3.45 7.35
C ASN A 46 -2.06 -3.81 8.84
N VAL A 47 -2.77 -4.89 9.16
CA VAL A 47 -2.74 -5.53 10.48
C VAL A 47 -1.94 -6.82 10.34
N SER A 48 -0.73 -6.85 10.93
CA SER A 48 0.16 -8.01 10.95
C SER A 48 0.80 -8.19 12.32
N SER A 49 0.92 -9.44 12.78
CA SER A 49 1.70 -9.78 13.98
C SER A 49 3.20 -9.47 13.81
N ARG A 50 3.69 -9.36 12.57
CA ARG A 50 5.10 -9.02 12.30
C ARG A 50 5.52 -7.62 12.76
N PHE A 51 4.55 -6.76 13.05
CA PHE A 51 4.81 -5.43 13.60
C PHE A 51 4.99 -5.41 15.13
N GLN A 52 4.80 -6.53 15.83
CA GLN A 52 5.02 -6.60 17.27
C GLN A 52 6.48 -6.25 17.61
N GLY A 53 6.66 -5.38 18.61
CA GLY A 53 7.98 -4.88 19.01
C GLY A 53 8.66 -3.94 18.01
N LYS A 54 7.99 -3.55 16.92
CA LYS A 54 8.52 -2.60 15.92
C LYS A 54 7.94 -1.20 16.12
N ASN A 55 8.80 -0.19 16.07
CA ASN A 55 8.39 1.21 16.01
C ASN A 55 7.91 1.61 14.60
N SER A 56 7.37 2.81 14.44
CA SER A 56 6.79 3.28 13.17
C SER A 56 7.78 3.26 12.00
N VAL A 57 9.03 3.65 12.21
CA VAL A 57 10.07 3.65 11.16
C VAL A 57 10.41 2.22 10.75
N GLN A 58 10.60 1.34 11.73
CA GLN A 58 10.90 -0.07 11.47
C GLN A 58 9.77 -0.75 10.69
N ARG A 59 8.50 -0.45 11.01
CA ARG A 59 7.36 -0.99 10.26
C ARG A 59 7.33 -0.50 8.81
N HIS A 60 7.80 0.71 8.55
CA HIS A 60 7.83 1.29 7.20
C HIS A 60 9.01 0.79 6.35
N GLN A 61 10.10 0.36 6.99
CA GLN A 61 11.29 -0.20 6.31
C GLN A 61 11.16 -1.68 5.94
N MET A 62 10.23 -2.40 6.58
CA MET A 62 9.93 -3.81 6.30
C MET A 62 9.16 -3.97 5.00
#